data_AF-A0A9Q5FPY4-F1
#
_entry.id   AF-A0A9Q5FPY4-F1
#
_cell.length_a   1.000
_cell.length_b   1.000
_cell.length_c   1.000
_cell.angle_alpha   90.00
_cell.angle_beta   90.00
_cell.angle_gamma   90.00
#
_symmetry.space_group_name_H-M   'P 1'
#
loop_
_entity.id
_entity.type
_entity.pdbx_description
1 polymer ?
#
loop_
_entity_poly.entity_id
_entity_poly.type
_entity_poly.pdbx_seq_one_letter_code
_entity_poly.pdbx_strand_id
1 'polypeptide(L)'
;MAKKALGIRPQSVTGADAIPRAGQLATGRQGASRSAGDGLVDWVQTLLGGRPQRRADLAFKTRQSAAQTLWLVVVDASASTRRHQALSDAKGLLAQLFEDAYRQRARVAVMTASGSSPVWQVSGEKASAALNDWLEQLGAGGGTPLLQALEEVSTWLAMRRKRFPQEQQRFLLVTDGRLKAWSALPAIDCPGLLIDIERGPIRLGRAPQLAADLNADYLHIDG
;
A
#
# COMPACT_ATOMS: atom_id res chain seq x y z
N MET A 1 -73.88 19.04 34.28
CA MET A 1 -74.41 18.03 33.34
C MET A 1 -73.39 16.88 33.26
N ALA A 2 -73.30 15.97 34.24
CA ALA A 2 -73.99 14.66 34.30
C ALA A 2 -73.98 13.92 32.94
N LYS A 3 -73.40 12.72 32.78
CA LYS A 3 -73.81 11.47 33.45
C LYS A 3 -72.67 10.45 33.65
N LYS A 4 -72.85 9.66 34.70
CA LYS A 4 -72.02 8.61 35.30
C LYS A 4 -72.85 7.32 35.30
N ALA A 5 -72.25 6.18 34.95
CA ALA A 5 -72.63 4.80 35.32
C ALA A 5 -71.51 3.89 34.74
N LEU A 6 -70.58 3.25 35.46
CA LEU A 6 -70.53 2.42 36.67
C LEU A 6 -70.95 0.95 36.47
N GLY A 7 -70.00 0.05 36.77
CA GLY A 7 -70.14 -1.41 36.93
C GLY A 7 -69.33 -2.19 35.89
N ILE A 8 -68.42 -3.14 36.17
CA ILE A 8 -68.18 -4.04 37.32
C ILE A 8 -66.69 -4.51 37.27
N ARG A 9 -66.04 -4.71 38.43
CA ARG A 9 -64.67 -5.26 38.65
C ARG A 9 -64.62 -6.82 38.49
N PRO A 10 -63.51 -7.54 38.82
CA PRO A 10 -62.13 -7.54 38.33
C PRO A 10 -61.70 -8.97 37.86
N GLN A 11 -60.46 -9.17 37.34
CA GLN A 11 -59.55 -10.23 37.84
C GLN A 11 -58.13 -10.22 37.22
N SER A 12 -57.19 -10.33 38.14
CA SER A 12 -55.77 -10.75 38.15
C SER A 12 -55.01 -11.19 36.88
N VAL A 13 -53.77 -10.69 36.88
CA VAL A 13 -52.52 -11.11 36.23
C VAL A 13 -52.24 -12.63 36.30
N THR A 14 -51.74 -13.21 35.21
CA THR A 14 -50.77 -14.33 35.24
C THR A 14 -49.93 -14.28 33.95
N GLY A 15 -48.61 -14.24 34.09
CA GLY A 15 -47.68 -14.17 32.96
C GLY A 15 -47.46 -15.52 32.26
N ALA A 16 -46.78 -15.47 31.11
CA ALA A 16 -45.82 -16.48 30.63
C ALA A 16 -45.33 -16.09 29.22
N ASP A 17 -44.08 -15.62 29.16
CA ASP A 17 -43.04 -16.02 28.21
C ASP A 17 -43.47 -16.49 26.81
N ALA A 18 -43.41 -15.58 25.83
CA ALA A 18 -43.26 -15.94 24.42
C ALA A 18 -41.78 -15.85 24.05
N ILE A 19 -41.11 -17.01 23.99
CA ILE A 19 -39.74 -17.17 23.50
C ILE A 19 -39.74 -17.00 21.97
N PRO A 20 -39.02 -16.01 21.39
CA PRO A 20 -38.86 -15.96 19.95
C PRO A 20 -37.86 -17.05 19.51
N ARG A 21 -38.34 -18.02 18.73
CA ARG A 21 -37.51 -19.03 18.06
C ARG A 21 -36.59 -18.36 17.04
N ALA A 22 -35.30 -18.66 17.11
CA ALA A 22 -34.31 -18.25 16.12
C ALA A 22 -34.60 -18.94 14.77
N GLY A 23 -35.02 -18.16 13.78
CA GLY A 23 -35.08 -18.59 12.39
C GLY A 23 -33.66 -18.73 11.82
N GLN A 24 -33.38 -19.86 11.17
CA GLN A 24 -32.16 -20.06 10.39
C GLN A 24 -32.21 -19.19 9.12
N LEU A 25 -31.59 -18.01 9.16
CA LEU A 25 -31.21 -17.25 7.98
C LEU A 25 -29.79 -17.65 7.58
N ALA A 26 -29.70 -18.65 6.71
CA ALA A 26 -28.47 -18.99 6.02
C ALA A 26 -28.21 -17.97 4.91
N THR A 27 -27.59 -16.83 5.25
CA THR A 27 -26.69 -16.00 4.41
C THR A 27 -26.47 -14.65 5.11
N GLY A 28 -25.57 -14.65 6.09
CA GLY A 28 -24.97 -13.42 6.62
C GLY A 28 -23.76 -13.01 5.79
N ARG A 29 -23.48 -11.71 5.74
CA ARG A 29 -22.47 -11.03 4.91
C ARG A 29 -21.00 -11.34 5.28
N GLN A 30 -20.75 -12.42 6.01
CA GLN A 30 -19.43 -12.92 6.37
C GLN A 30 -19.33 -14.35 5.85
N GLY A 31 -18.39 -14.56 4.92
CA GLY A 31 -18.20 -15.83 4.22
C GLY A 31 -18.04 -17.01 5.18
N ALA A 32 -18.49 -18.18 4.72
CA ALA A 32 -18.45 -19.42 5.46
C ALA A 32 -17.09 -19.64 6.14
N SER A 33 -17.11 -19.68 7.47
CA SER A 33 -16.01 -20.19 8.29
C SER A 33 -15.70 -21.60 7.82
N ARG A 34 -14.59 -21.79 7.10
CA ARG A 34 -14.07 -23.13 6.83
C ARG A 34 -13.32 -23.60 8.06
N SER A 35 -13.69 -24.78 8.55
CA SER A 35 -12.90 -25.53 9.52
C SER A 35 -11.58 -25.97 8.88
N ALA A 36 -10.49 -25.27 9.20
CA ALA A 36 -9.14 -25.70 8.85
C ALA A 36 -8.28 -25.68 10.12
N GLY A 37 -7.92 -26.87 10.58
CA GLY A 37 -7.31 -27.15 11.88
C GLY A 37 -5.83 -26.78 12.02
N ASP A 38 -5.35 -25.66 11.47
CA ASP A 38 -3.94 -25.28 11.60
C ASP A 38 -3.67 -23.75 11.46
N GLY A 39 -4.61 -22.90 11.88
CA GLY A 39 -4.48 -21.44 11.83
C GLY A 39 -4.11 -20.77 13.16
N LEU A 40 -3.78 -19.47 13.12
CA LEU A 40 -3.67 -18.67 14.35
C LEU A 40 -5.08 -18.49 14.96
N VAL A 41 -5.27 -18.88 16.21
CA VAL A 41 -6.57 -18.77 16.90
C VAL A 41 -7.00 -17.31 17.01
N ASP A 42 -8.25 -17.02 16.64
CA ASP A 42 -8.92 -15.76 16.91
C ASP A 42 -9.60 -15.83 18.29
N TRP A 43 -8.87 -15.45 19.34
CA TRP A 43 -9.38 -15.51 20.72
C TRP A 43 -10.59 -14.62 20.96
N VAL A 44 -10.71 -13.50 20.25
CA VAL A 44 -11.86 -12.59 20.43
C VAL A 44 -13.12 -13.26 19.88
N GLN A 45 -13.08 -13.76 18.64
CA GLN A 45 -14.22 -14.48 18.06
C GLN A 45 -14.54 -15.78 18.81
N THR A 46 -13.51 -16.52 19.23
CA THR A 46 -13.68 -17.74 20.03
C THR A 46 -14.43 -17.46 21.32
N LEU A 47 -14.05 -16.41 22.07
CA LEU A 47 -14.66 -16.08 23.35
C LEU A 47 -16.04 -15.42 23.20
N LEU A 48 -16.29 -14.71 22.11
CA LEU A 48 -17.63 -14.22 21.76
C LEU A 48 -18.61 -15.37 21.49
N GLY A 49 -18.10 -16.53 21.05
CA GLY A 49 -18.87 -17.78 20.94
C GLY A 49 -19.07 -18.52 22.27
N GLY A 50 -18.54 -18.00 23.38
CA GLY A 50 -18.56 -18.62 24.70
C GLY A 50 -17.24 -19.29 25.09
N ARG A 51 -17.24 -20.03 26.20
CA ARG A 51 -16.05 -20.74 26.69
C ARG A 51 -15.82 -22.00 25.83
N PRO A 52 -14.73 -22.08 25.04
CA PRO A 52 -14.48 -23.26 24.20
C PRO A 52 -14.22 -24.50 25.07
N GLN A 53 -14.86 -25.62 24.72
CA GLN A 53 -14.70 -26.91 25.42
C GLN A 53 -13.91 -27.91 24.57
N ARG A 54 -13.94 -27.75 23.25
CA ARG A 54 -13.30 -28.63 22.27
C ARG A 54 -12.55 -27.81 21.23
N ARG A 55 -11.54 -28.41 20.57
CA ARG A 55 -10.78 -27.76 19.49
C ARG A 55 -11.66 -27.25 18.35
N ALA A 56 -12.80 -27.90 18.08
CA ALA A 56 -13.76 -27.47 17.07
C ALA A 56 -14.48 -26.16 17.41
N ASP A 57 -14.45 -25.74 18.70
CA ASP A 57 -15.05 -24.50 19.16
C ASP A 57 -14.10 -23.29 18.97
N LEU A 58 -12.86 -23.55 18.55
CA LEU A 58 -11.88 -22.49 18.27
C LEU A 58 -12.20 -21.83 16.93
N ALA A 59 -12.39 -20.52 16.95
CA ALA A 59 -12.37 -19.72 15.75
C ALA A 59 -10.91 -19.48 15.34
N PHE A 60 -10.60 -19.70 14.07
CA PHE A 60 -9.28 -19.43 13.51
C PHE A 60 -9.34 -18.13 12.71
N LYS A 61 -8.30 -17.31 12.81
CA LYS A 61 -8.18 -16.13 11.96
C LYS A 61 -8.14 -16.58 10.51
N THR A 62 -9.17 -16.24 9.74
CA THR A 62 -9.14 -16.35 8.28
C THR A 62 -8.17 -15.28 7.77
N ARG A 63 -6.87 -15.60 7.72
CA ARG A 63 -5.87 -14.70 7.14
C ARG A 63 -5.92 -14.81 5.62
N GLN A 64 -7.00 -14.30 5.03
CA GLN A 64 -6.88 -13.59 3.76
C GLN A 64 -6.73 -12.10 4.13
N SER A 65 -5.63 -11.73 4.81
CA SER A 65 -5.23 -10.33 4.69
C SER A 65 -4.88 -10.16 3.22
N ALA A 66 -5.53 -9.24 2.52
CA ALA A 66 -5.10 -8.83 1.18
C ALA A 66 -3.57 -8.71 1.19
N ALA A 67 -2.91 -9.28 0.18
CA ALA A 67 -1.47 -9.21 0.06
C ALA A 67 -1.04 -7.75 0.27
N GLN A 68 -0.16 -7.49 1.24
CA GLN A 68 0.27 -6.13 1.51
C GLN A 68 1.06 -5.65 0.29
N THR A 69 0.71 -4.48 -0.23
CA THR A 69 1.44 -3.89 -1.36
C THR A 69 2.56 -3.01 -0.83
N LEU A 70 3.72 -3.09 -1.47
CA LEU A 70 4.86 -2.21 -1.28
C LEU A 70 5.12 -1.43 -2.56
N TRP A 71 5.16 -0.11 -2.46
CA TRP A 71 5.61 0.77 -3.54
C TRP A 71 7.02 1.25 -3.22
N LEU A 72 7.99 0.84 -4.03
CA LEU A 72 9.36 1.32 -3.95
C LEU A 72 9.53 2.42 -4.99
N VAL A 73 9.86 3.62 -4.54
CA VAL A 73 10.06 4.79 -5.39
C VAL A 73 11.51 5.23 -5.34
N VAL A 74 12.15 5.34 -6.50
CA VAL A 74 13.47 5.94 -6.68
C VAL A 74 13.30 7.26 -7.42
N VAL A 75 13.83 8.33 -6.87
CA VAL A 75 13.80 9.66 -7.49
C VAL A 75 15.21 10.14 -7.81
N ASP A 76 15.50 10.36 -9.08
CA ASP A 76 16.74 10.99 -9.56
C ASP A 76 16.61 12.51 -9.47
N ALA A 77 17.25 13.11 -8.47
CA ALA A 77 17.12 14.53 -8.13
C ALA A 77 18.42 15.29 -8.45
N SER A 78 18.80 15.33 -9.73
CA SER A 78 20.05 15.95 -10.18
C SER A 78 19.95 17.44 -10.54
N ALA A 79 21.00 18.22 -10.26
CA ALA A 79 20.99 19.70 -10.23
C ALA A 79 21.18 20.41 -11.57
N SER A 80 20.23 20.31 -12.52
CA SER A 80 20.22 21.23 -13.68
C SER A 80 19.04 22.21 -13.62
N THR A 81 19.21 23.42 -14.15
CA THR A 81 18.16 24.46 -14.14
C THR A 81 16.89 24.01 -14.85
N ARG A 82 17.02 23.26 -15.96
CA ARG A 82 15.88 22.64 -16.66
C ARG A 82 15.19 21.56 -15.82
N ARG A 83 15.95 20.87 -14.95
CA ARG A 83 15.41 19.87 -14.02
C ARG A 83 14.66 20.47 -12.84
N HIS A 84 14.85 21.75 -12.50
CA HIS A 84 14.08 22.35 -11.39
C HIS A 84 12.59 22.39 -11.72
N GLN A 85 12.23 22.71 -12.97
CA GLN A 85 10.84 22.67 -13.41
C GLN A 85 10.32 21.21 -13.49
N ALA A 86 11.10 20.30 -14.08
CA ALA A 86 10.74 18.89 -14.16
C ALA A 86 10.56 18.25 -12.77
N LEU A 87 11.37 18.64 -11.79
CA LEU A 87 11.28 18.19 -10.40
C LEU A 87 10.01 18.74 -9.73
N SER A 88 9.60 19.97 -10.03
CA SER A 88 8.33 20.50 -9.53
C SER A 88 7.14 19.66 -10.01
N ASP A 89 7.10 19.29 -11.29
CA ASP A 89 6.03 18.45 -11.84
C ASP A 89 6.07 17.04 -11.25
N ALA A 90 7.28 16.49 -11.12
CA ALA A 90 7.52 15.20 -10.45
C ALA A 90 7.00 15.20 -9.00
N LYS A 91 7.17 16.29 -8.26
CA LYS A 91 6.61 16.43 -6.91
C LYS A 91 5.08 16.38 -6.93
N GLY A 92 4.41 17.05 -7.87
CA GLY A 92 2.95 16.97 -7.98
C GLY A 92 2.45 15.55 -8.20
N LEU A 93 3.11 14.82 -9.10
CA LEU A 93 2.83 13.42 -9.38
C LEU A 93 3.10 12.50 -8.18
N LEU A 94 4.26 12.67 -7.53
CA LEU A 94 4.64 11.90 -6.34
C LEU A 94 3.72 12.16 -5.16
N ALA A 95 3.22 13.38 -4.99
CA ALA A 95 2.24 13.71 -3.95
C ALA A 95 0.94 12.93 -4.15
N GLN A 96 0.41 12.90 -5.39
CA GLN A 96 -0.77 12.10 -5.72
C GLN A 96 -0.51 10.61 -5.51
N LEU A 97 0.66 10.12 -5.92
CA LEU A 97 1.06 8.73 -5.74
C LEU A 97 1.13 8.35 -4.25
N PHE A 98 1.73 9.17 -3.39
CA PHE A 98 1.80 8.86 -1.97
C PHE A 98 0.44 8.95 -1.27
N GLU A 99 -0.44 9.85 -1.71
CA GLU A 99 -1.82 9.92 -1.26
C GLU A 99 -2.61 8.65 -1.64
N ASP A 100 -2.42 8.14 -2.86
CA ASP A 100 -3.02 6.89 -3.30
C ASP A 100 -2.45 5.69 -2.51
N ALA A 101 -1.15 5.67 -2.25
CA ALA A 101 -0.51 4.67 -1.40
C ALA A 101 -1.11 4.69 0.02
N TYR A 102 -1.32 5.88 0.58
CA TYR A 102 -1.94 6.08 1.88
C TYR A 102 -3.37 5.52 1.93
N ARG A 103 -4.19 5.86 0.92
CA ARG A 103 -5.58 5.36 0.79
C ARG A 103 -5.64 3.85 0.66
N GLN A 104 -4.72 3.26 -0.10
CA GLN A 104 -4.61 1.82 -0.28
C GLN A 104 -3.97 1.10 0.92
N ARG A 105 -3.54 1.84 1.95
CA ARG A 105 -2.78 1.34 3.10
C ARG A 105 -1.55 0.55 2.66
N ALA A 106 -0.95 0.96 1.54
CA ALA A 106 0.27 0.39 1.02
C ALA A 106 1.45 0.79 1.91
N ARG A 107 2.49 -0.04 1.86
CA ARG A 107 3.80 0.30 2.41
C ARG A 107 4.59 1.02 1.33
N VAL A 108 5.49 1.88 1.76
CA VAL A 108 6.28 2.75 0.88
C VAL A 108 7.74 2.68 1.28
N ALA A 109 8.60 2.51 0.29
CA ALA A 109 10.03 2.69 0.43
C ALA A 109 10.46 3.74 -0.58
N VAL A 110 11.21 4.74 -0.15
CA VAL A 110 11.57 5.88 -1.00
C VAL A 110 13.06 6.10 -0.90
N MET A 111 13.71 6.20 -2.06
CA MET A 111 15.13 6.48 -2.19
C MET A 111 15.34 7.69 -3.11
N THR A 112 16.26 8.56 -2.72
CA THR A 112 16.72 9.66 -3.58
C THR A 112 18.10 9.32 -4.12
N ALA A 113 18.28 9.43 -5.43
CA ALA A 113 19.57 9.42 -6.09
C ALA A 113 19.99 10.88 -6.37
N SER A 114 20.75 11.48 -5.46
CA SER A 114 21.32 12.82 -5.63
C SER A 114 22.66 12.93 -4.90
N GLY A 115 23.50 13.89 -5.26
CA GLY A 115 24.79 14.06 -4.60
C GLY A 115 25.79 12.96 -4.99
N SER A 116 26.49 12.46 -3.97
CA SER A 116 27.54 11.44 -4.09
C SER A 116 27.05 10.00 -3.88
N SER A 117 25.88 9.79 -3.28
CA SER A 117 25.38 8.45 -2.92
C SER A 117 23.84 8.45 -2.81
N PRO A 118 23.18 7.30 -3.09
CA PRO A 118 21.76 7.15 -2.83
C PRO A 118 21.44 7.24 -1.33
N VAL A 119 20.24 7.74 -1.01
CA VAL A 119 19.77 7.88 0.38
C VAL A 119 18.34 7.35 0.50
N TRP A 120 18.12 6.41 1.42
CA TRP A 120 16.77 6.00 1.84
C TRP A 120 16.12 7.07 2.70
N GLN A 121 14.92 7.45 2.32
CA GLN A 121 14.08 8.41 3.02
C GLN A 121 13.06 7.70 3.90
N VAL A 122 12.50 6.61 3.36
CA VAL A 122 11.62 5.69 4.07
C VAL A 122 11.95 4.27 3.61
N SER A 123 11.99 3.29 4.53
CA SER A 123 12.43 1.92 4.22
C SER A 123 11.32 0.88 4.40
N GLY A 124 10.17 1.12 3.76
CA GLY A 124 9.06 0.18 3.69
C GLY A 124 8.17 0.21 4.92
N GLU A 125 7.92 1.42 5.40
CA GLU A 125 6.95 1.77 6.43
C GLU A 125 5.56 1.94 5.80
N LYS A 126 4.52 2.14 6.61
CA LYS A 126 3.20 2.49 6.05
C LYS A 126 3.27 3.90 5.49
N ALA A 127 2.61 4.13 4.36
CA ALA A 127 2.42 5.49 3.85
C ALA A 127 1.85 6.39 4.96
N SER A 128 2.42 7.59 5.08
CA SER A 128 2.06 8.56 6.10
C SER A 128 2.29 9.98 5.54
N ALA A 129 1.70 10.97 6.20
CA ALA A 129 1.83 12.37 5.81
C ALA A 129 3.29 12.88 5.81
N ALA A 130 4.19 12.25 6.57
CA ALA A 130 5.61 12.62 6.63
C ALA A 130 6.33 12.53 5.27
N LEU A 131 5.80 11.74 4.32
CA LEU A 131 6.30 11.72 2.95
C LEU A 131 6.09 13.03 2.21
N ASN A 132 5.02 13.77 2.50
CA ASN A 132 4.74 15.05 1.88
C ASN A 132 5.74 16.11 2.35
N ASP A 133 6.05 16.14 3.65
CA ASP A 133 7.05 17.04 4.22
C ASP A 133 8.45 16.79 3.61
N TRP A 134 8.81 15.52 3.42
CA TRP A 134 10.04 15.15 2.71
C TRP A 134 10.01 15.60 1.24
N LEU A 135 8.88 15.43 0.56
CA LEU A 135 8.72 15.79 -0.85
C LEU A 135 8.84 17.29 -1.09
N GLU A 136 8.39 18.12 -0.14
CA GLU A 136 8.61 19.57 -0.16
C GLU A 136 10.11 19.92 -0.12
N GLN A 137 10.86 19.22 0.74
CA GLN A 137 12.30 19.40 0.91
C GLN A 137 13.15 18.80 -0.22
N LEU A 138 12.55 17.97 -1.08
CA LEU A 138 13.25 17.34 -2.21
C LEU A 138 13.81 18.42 -3.15
N GLY A 139 15.10 18.66 -3.06
CA GLY A 139 15.83 19.63 -3.88
C GLY A 139 16.73 18.94 -4.91
N ALA A 140 17.18 19.72 -5.90
CA ALA A 140 18.11 19.22 -6.89
C ALA A 140 19.55 19.22 -6.31
N GLY A 141 20.15 18.05 -6.14
CA GLY A 141 21.54 17.87 -5.70
C GLY A 141 22.51 17.69 -6.87
N GLY A 142 23.79 18.03 -6.71
CA GLY A 142 24.79 17.81 -7.76
C GLY A 142 25.01 16.33 -8.05
N GLY A 143 25.14 15.92 -9.32
CA GLY A 143 25.40 14.51 -9.69
C GLY A 143 24.16 13.59 -9.66
N THR A 144 24.35 12.34 -10.09
CA THR A 144 23.32 11.28 -10.11
C THR A 144 23.97 9.92 -9.83
N PRO A 145 23.86 9.37 -8.61
CA PRO A 145 24.32 8.01 -8.29
C PRO A 145 23.23 6.96 -8.61
N LEU A 146 22.54 7.08 -9.75
CA LEU A 146 21.38 6.24 -10.07
C LEU A 146 21.73 4.76 -10.26
N LEU A 147 22.90 4.43 -10.81
CA LEU A 147 23.33 3.03 -10.91
C LEU A 147 23.50 2.38 -9.53
N GLN A 148 24.17 3.09 -8.61
CA GLN A 148 24.31 2.66 -7.22
C GLN A 148 22.96 2.52 -6.52
N ALA A 149 22.03 3.45 -6.78
CA ALA A 149 20.66 3.39 -6.26
C ALA A 149 19.94 2.10 -6.71
N LEU A 150 20.03 1.76 -8.00
CA LEU A 150 19.41 0.56 -8.55
C LEU A 150 20.02 -0.72 -7.97
N GLU A 151 21.34 -0.76 -7.75
CA GLU A 151 22.02 -1.90 -7.13
C GLU A 151 21.55 -2.13 -5.68
N GLU A 152 21.45 -1.04 -4.92
CA GLU A 152 20.96 -1.09 -3.54
C GLU A 152 19.49 -1.50 -3.47
N VAL A 153 18.66 -0.97 -4.38
CA VAL A 153 17.24 -1.34 -4.51
C VAL A 153 17.06 -2.81 -4.83
N SER A 154 17.79 -3.35 -5.81
CA SER A 154 17.73 -4.77 -6.17
C SER A 154 18.04 -5.66 -4.96
N THR A 155 19.13 -5.34 -4.28
CA THR A 155 19.60 -6.05 -3.08
C THR A 155 18.57 -5.97 -1.94
N TRP A 156 17.99 -4.80 -1.72
CA TRP A 156 16.97 -4.58 -0.69
C TRP A 156 15.66 -5.31 -1.01
N LEU A 157 15.18 -5.28 -2.26
CA LEU A 157 13.98 -6.00 -2.70
C LEU A 157 14.14 -7.52 -2.53
N ALA A 158 15.30 -8.07 -2.89
CA ALA A 158 15.62 -9.48 -2.72
C ALA A 158 15.57 -9.90 -1.24
N MET A 159 16.16 -9.12 -0.33
CA MET A 159 16.06 -9.36 1.11
C MET A 159 14.63 -9.24 1.62
N ARG A 160 13.90 -8.23 1.15
CA ARG A 160 12.53 -7.99 1.59
C ARG A 160 11.57 -9.09 1.16
N ARG A 161 11.76 -9.63 -0.04
CA ARG A 161 10.97 -10.75 -0.56
C ARG A 161 11.12 -12.01 0.29
N LYS A 162 12.34 -12.30 0.76
CA LYS A 162 12.59 -13.40 1.71
C LYS A 162 11.86 -13.18 3.02
N ARG A 163 11.78 -11.93 3.50
CA ARG A 163 11.12 -11.58 4.77
C ARG A 163 9.59 -11.54 4.66
N PHE A 164 9.05 -11.09 3.53
CA PHE A 164 7.61 -10.92 3.29
C PHE A 164 7.23 -11.56 1.93
N PRO A 165 7.15 -12.89 1.85
CA PRO A 165 6.96 -13.61 0.57
C PRO A 165 5.60 -13.38 -0.08
N GLN A 166 4.60 -12.92 0.69
CA GLN A 166 3.27 -12.59 0.18
C GLN A 166 3.09 -11.08 -0.12
N GLU A 167 4.13 -10.25 0.08
CA GLU A 167 4.05 -8.81 -0.20
C GLU A 167 4.17 -8.55 -1.70
N GLN A 168 3.21 -7.84 -2.28
CA GLN A 168 3.23 -7.46 -3.69
C GLN A 168 4.11 -6.22 -3.84
N GLN A 169 5.27 -6.39 -4.47
CA GLN A 169 6.23 -5.31 -4.66
C GLN A 169 6.00 -4.64 -6.01
N ARG A 170 6.04 -3.31 -6.04
CA ARG A 170 6.01 -2.51 -7.26
C ARG A 170 7.16 -1.52 -7.22
N PHE A 171 7.81 -1.33 -8.36
CA PHE A 171 8.95 -0.43 -8.52
C PHE A 171 8.53 0.78 -9.35
N LEU A 172 8.97 1.97 -8.92
CA LEU A 172 8.80 3.21 -9.65
C LEU A 172 10.14 3.94 -9.69
N LEU A 173 10.60 4.27 -10.90
CA LEU A 173 11.77 5.11 -11.13
C LEU A 173 11.32 6.43 -11.75
N VAL A 174 11.65 7.56 -11.12
CA VAL A 174 11.42 8.91 -11.66
C VAL A 174 12.77 9.49 -12.04
N THR A 175 13.00 9.72 -13.34
CA THR A 175 14.30 10.22 -13.85
C THR A 175 14.12 11.02 -15.13
N ASP A 176 15.05 11.92 -15.42
CA ASP A 176 15.11 12.65 -16.69
C ASP A 176 15.89 11.88 -17.78
N GLY A 177 16.26 10.63 -17.51
CA GLY A 177 16.95 9.74 -18.44
C GLY A 177 18.39 10.17 -18.77
N ARG A 178 18.96 11.15 -18.06
CA ARG A 178 20.27 11.75 -18.39
C ARG A 178 21.47 11.00 -17.83
N LEU A 179 21.38 9.67 -17.78
CA LEU A 179 22.52 8.80 -17.52
C LEU A 179 23.47 8.81 -18.73
N LYS A 180 24.76 9.08 -18.51
CA LYS A 180 25.77 9.22 -19.58
C LYS A 180 26.06 7.90 -20.31
N ALA A 181 26.11 6.79 -19.59
CA ALA A 181 26.25 5.44 -20.10
C ALA A 181 25.98 4.46 -18.96
N TRP A 182 25.47 3.28 -19.29
CA TRP A 182 25.37 2.13 -18.39
C TRP A 182 25.71 0.88 -19.21
N SER A 183 26.40 -0.08 -18.58
CA SER A 183 26.81 -1.33 -19.23
C SER A 183 25.87 -2.48 -18.86
N ALA A 184 25.53 -2.58 -17.58
CA ALA A 184 24.59 -3.56 -17.06
C ALA A 184 23.75 -2.91 -15.96
N LEU A 185 22.46 -3.24 -15.93
CA LEU A 185 21.57 -2.86 -14.85
C LEU A 185 21.27 -4.08 -13.98
N PRO A 186 21.10 -3.88 -12.66
CA PRO A 186 20.70 -4.96 -11.78
C PRO A 186 19.26 -5.38 -12.10
N ALA A 187 18.98 -6.68 -11.94
CA ALA A 187 17.63 -7.19 -12.12
C ALA A 187 16.72 -6.66 -11.00
N ILE A 188 15.59 -6.09 -11.40
CA ILE A 188 14.52 -5.68 -10.48
C ILE A 188 13.36 -6.66 -10.66
N ASP A 189 13.28 -7.65 -9.78
CA ASP A 189 12.36 -8.78 -9.92
C ASP A 189 10.89 -8.43 -9.58
N CYS A 190 10.39 -7.25 -9.94
CA CYS A 190 8.99 -6.88 -9.72
C CYS A 190 8.46 -5.97 -10.84
N PRO A 191 7.14 -5.85 -10.99
CA PRO A 191 6.55 -4.91 -11.93
C PRO A 191 7.09 -3.50 -11.69
N GLY A 192 7.72 -2.93 -12.71
CA GLY A 192 8.36 -1.62 -12.67
C GLY A 192 7.68 -0.63 -13.59
N LEU A 193 7.69 0.64 -13.22
CA LEU A 193 7.34 1.77 -14.08
C LEU A 193 8.46 2.79 -14.03
N LEU A 194 8.89 3.27 -15.20
CA LEU A 194 9.79 4.41 -15.34
C LEU A 194 8.97 5.61 -15.79
N ILE A 195 9.03 6.68 -14.99
CA ILE A 195 8.45 7.98 -15.31
C ILE A 195 9.57 8.90 -15.78
N ASP A 196 9.50 9.22 -17.06
CA ASP A 196 10.41 10.13 -17.73
C ASP A 196 9.96 11.58 -17.52
N ILE A 197 10.78 12.34 -16.81
CA ILE A 197 10.57 13.77 -16.55
C ILE A 197 11.39 14.66 -17.50
N GLU A 198 11.95 14.11 -18.58
CA GLU A 198 12.71 14.86 -19.58
C GLU A 198 11.83 15.82 -20.38
N ARG A 199 11.77 17.07 -19.93
CA ARG A 199 11.15 18.18 -20.68
C ARG A 199 12.24 19.08 -21.26
N GLY A 200 12.42 19.06 -22.58
CA GLY A 200 13.36 19.94 -23.28
C GLY A 200 13.24 19.86 -24.80
N PRO A 201 13.72 20.88 -25.53
CA PRO A 201 13.62 20.94 -27.00
C PRO A 201 14.43 19.84 -27.71
N ILE A 202 15.42 19.28 -27.02
CA ILE A 202 16.23 18.14 -27.48
C ILE A 202 16.10 17.06 -26.41
N ARG A 203 15.44 15.96 -26.77
CA ARG A 203 15.32 14.76 -25.95
C ARG A 203 16.53 13.87 -26.19
N LEU A 204 17.15 13.39 -25.13
CA LEU A 204 18.22 12.39 -25.24
C LEU A 204 17.65 11.01 -25.52
N GLY A 205 16.37 10.77 -25.22
CA GLY A 205 15.65 9.55 -25.64
C GLY A 205 16.15 8.28 -24.97
N ARG A 206 16.79 8.42 -23.81
CA ARG A 206 17.47 7.34 -23.09
C ARG A 206 16.59 6.65 -22.05
N ALA A 207 15.55 7.33 -21.57
CA ALA A 207 14.60 6.78 -20.62
C ALA A 207 13.82 5.55 -21.16
N PRO A 208 13.40 5.50 -22.45
CA PRO A 208 12.80 4.29 -23.02
C PRO A 208 13.76 3.09 -23.03
N GLN A 209 15.03 3.30 -23.39
CA GLN A 209 16.05 2.25 -23.33
C GLN A 209 16.28 1.77 -21.90
N LEU A 210 16.37 2.71 -20.96
CA LEU A 210 16.52 2.41 -19.53
C LEU A 210 15.34 1.58 -18.99
N ALA A 211 14.11 1.92 -19.38
CA ALA A 211 12.91 1.15 -19.01
C ALA A 211 12.97 -0.27 -19.58
N ALA A 212 13.35 -0.41 -20.86
CA ALA A 212 13.51 -1.71 -21.51
C ALA A 212 14.59 -2.57 -20.82
N ASP A 213 15.75 -2.01 -20.52
CA ASP A 213 16.85 -2.71 -19.84
C ASP A 213 16.50 -3.10 -18.40
N LEU A 214 15.60 -2.35 -17.73
CA LEU A 214 15.05 -2.68 -16.41
C LEU A 214 13.85 -3.62 -16.46
N ASN A 215 13.36 -3.97 -17.66
CA ASN A 215 12.09 -4.68 -17.86
C ASN A 215 10.91 -3.99 -17.14
N ALA A 216 10.84 -2.67 -17.26
CA ALA A 216 9.83 -1.79 -16.68
C ALA A 216 8.96 -1.16 -17.77
N ASP A 217 7.71 -0.87 -17.44
CA ASP A 217 6.84 -0.04 -18.27
C ASP A 217 7.42 1.39 -18.36
N TYR A 218 7.12 2.09 -19.45
CA TYR A 218 7.57 3.46 -19.68
C TYR A 218 6.38 4.41 -19.76
N LEU A 219 6.48 5.53 -19.04
CA LEU A 219 5.53 6.64 -19.12
C LEU A 219 6.30 7.95 -19.15
N HIS A 220 5.95 8.83 -20.08
CA HIS A 220 6.44 10.21 -20.05
C HIS A 220 5.50 11.06 -19.20
N ILE A 221 6.00 12.03 -18.44
CA ILE A 221 5.19 12.92 -17.58
C ILE A 221 4.16 13.80 -18.33
N ASP A 222 4.10 13.72 -19.66
CA ASP A 222 3.14 14.43 -20.53
C ASP A 222 2.15 13.48 -21.23
N GLY A 223 2.34 12.17 -21.07
CA GLY A 223 1.59 11.12 -21.76
C GLY A 223 0.41 10.60 -20.99
#